data_AF-A0A1R3L1K6-F1
#
_entry.id   AF-A0A1R3L1K6-F1
#
_cell.length_a   1.000
_cell.length_b   1.000
_cell.length_c   1.000
_cell.angle_alpha   90.00
_cell.angle_beta   90.00
_cell.angle_gamma   90.00
#
_symmetry.space_group_name_H-M   'P 1'
#
loop_
_entity.id
_entity.type
_entity.pdbx_description
1 polymer ?
#
loop_
_entity_poly.entity_id
_entity_poly.type
_entity_poly.pdbx_seq_one_letter_code
_entity_poly.pdbx_strand_id
1 'polypeptide(L)'
;MAERANLVFHNKVIDGTAIKRLISRLIDHFGMAYTSHILDQVKTLGFQQATATSISLGIDDLLTIPSKGWLVQDAEQQSLILEKHHRFGNVHAVEKLRQSIEIWYATSEYLRQEMNPNFRMTDPLNPVHIMSFSGARGNASQVHQLVEYIISCYGARKGVVDTAVRTSDAGYLTRRLVEVVQHIVVRRTDCGTTRGISEYILDLSIMLWSEFHSWRPG
;
A
#
# COMPACT_ATOMS: atom_id res chain seq x y z
N MET A 1 -10.22 -32.50 -35.94
CA MET A 1 -10.58 -32.53 -34.51
C MET A 1 -9.34 -32.09 -33.74
N ALA A 2 -9.22 -30.80 -33.44
CA ALA A 2 -8.01 -30.24 -32.84
C ALA A 2 -7.91 -30.65 -31.36
N GLU A 3 -6.76 -31.18 -30.98
CA GLU A 3 -6.39 -31.47 -29.59
C GLU A 3 -6.73 -30.28 -28.70
N ARG A 4 -7.59 -30.50 -27.70
CA ARG A 4 -7.75 -29.56 -26.59
C ARG A 4 -6.42 -29.52 -25.85
N ALA A 5 -5.59 -28.55 -26.22
CA ALA A 5 -4.41 -28.16 -25.46
C ALA A 5 -4.80 -28.10 -23.98
N ASN A 6 -3.99 -28.71 -23.11
CA ASN A 6 -4.15 -28.71 -21.65
C ASN A 6 -4.55 -27.31 -21.16
N LEU A 7 -5.85 -27.09 -20.97
CA LEU A 7 -6.37 -25.83 -20.45
C LEU A 7 -5.95 -25.79 -18.98
N VAL A 8 -4.86 -25.09 -18.70
CA VAL A 8 -4.39 -24.87 -17.33
C VAL A 8 -5.47 -24.08 -16.59
N PHE A 9 -6.25 -24.78 -15.78
CA PHE A 9 -7.31 -24.18 -14.98
C PHE A 9 -6.68 -23.44 -13.79
N HIS A 10 -6.84 -22.12 -13.74
CA HIS A 10 -6.37 -21.29 -12.64
C HIS A 10 -7.46 -21.15 -11.58
N ASN A 11 -7.49 -22.05 -10.60
CA ASN A 11 -8.40 -21.96 -9.46
C ASN A 11 -7.82 -21.07 -8.34
N LYS A 12 -7.62 -19.78 -8.63
CA LYS A 12 -7.14 -18.82 -7.63
C LYS A 12 -7.84 -17.48 -7.85
N VAL A 13 -8.19 -16.82 -6.76
CA VAL A 13 -8.66 -15.42 -6.78
C VAL A 13 -7.59 -14.56 -7.47
N ILE A 14 -8.01 -13.83 -8.50
CA ILE A 14 -7.14 -12.98 -9.30
C ILE A 14 -7.12 -11.60 -8.64
N ASP A 15 -6.03 -11.29 -7.94
CA ASP A 15 -5.75 -9.95 -7.43
C ASP A 15 -4.95 -9.11 -8.44
N GLY A 16 -4.81 -7.80 -8.16
CA GLY A 16 -4.04 -6.88 -9.00
C GLY A 16 -2.58 -7.29 -9.23
N THR A 17 -1.98 -8.12 -8.36
CA THR A 17 -0.64 -8.67 -8.60
C THR A 17 -0.67 -9.98 -9.41
N ALA A 18 -1.62 -10.88 -9.17
CA ALA A 18 -1.78 -12.09 -9.96
C ALA A 18 -2.11 -11.77 -11.42
N ILE A 19 -2.93 -10.74 -11.71
CA ILE A 19 -3.26 -10.37 -13.09
C ILE A 19 -2.00 -9.89 -13.84
N LYS A 20 -1.11 -9.13 -13.19
CA LYS A 20 0.17 -8.72 -13.80
C LYS A 20 1.06 -9.92 -14.09
N ARG A 21 1.17 -10.87 -13.14
CA ARG A 21 1.93 -12.11 -13.33
C ARG A 21 1.34 -13.00 -14.42
N LEU A 22 0.02 -12.98 -14.61
CA LEU A 22 -0.65 -13.67 -15.70
C LEU A 22 -0.31 -13.01 -17.04
N ILE A 23 -0.40 -11.68 -17.12
CA ILE A 23 -0.04 -10.90 -18.31
C ILE A 23 1.42 -11.17 -18.72
N SER A 24 2.37 -11.12 -17.79
CA SER A 24 3.78 -11.42 -18.08
C SER A 24 3.94 -12.81 -18.69
N ARG A 25 3.31 -13.84 -18.11
CA ARG A 25 3.34 -15.21 -18.65
C ARG A 25 2.72 -15.33 -20.04
N LEU A 26 1.66 -14.57 -20.31
CA LEU A 26 1.03 -14.55 -21.64
C LEU A 26 1.95 -13.90 -22.67
N ILE A 27 2.64 -12.82 -22.30
CA ILE A 27 3.62 -12.14 -23.17
C ILE A 27 4.78 -13.10 -23.49
N ASP A 28 5.30 -13.81 -22.48
CA ASP A 28 6.43 -14.73 -22.65
C ASP A 28 6.08 -15.92 -23.55
N HIS A 29 4.83 -16.41 -23.50
CA HIS A 29 4.42 -17.61 -24.24
C HIS A 29 3.82 -17.32 -25.64
N PHE A 30 3.03 -16.25 -25.77
CA PHE A 30 2.27 -15.95 -27.00
C PHE A 30 2.71 -14.66 -27.70
N GLY A 31 3.58 -13.86 -27.09
CA GLY A 31 4.01 -12.56 -27.61
C GLY A 31 2.99 -11.43 -27.40
N MET A 32 3.42 -10.20 -27.68
CA MET A 32 2.63 -8.99 -27.36
C MET A 32 1.30 -8.89 -28.13
N ALA A 33 1.31 -9.18 -29.43
CA ALA A 33 0.14 -8.96 -30.30
C ALA A 33 -1.05 -9.87 -29.93
N TYR A 34 -0.79 -11.16 -29.73
CA TYR A 34 -1.84 -12.11 -29.35
C TYR A 34 -2.32 -11.88 -27.91
N THR A 35 -1.39 -11.52 -27.01
CA THR A 35 -1.75 -11.16 -25.62
C THR A 35 -2.68 -9.96 -25.57
N SER A 36 -2.50 -8.94 -26.42
CA SER A 36 -3.40 -7.78 -26.47
C SER A 36 -4.85 -8.18 -26.76
N HIS A 37 -5.06 -9.08 -27.73
CA HIS A 37 -6.40 -9.55 -28.08
C HIS A 37 -7.06 -10.32 -26.91
N ILE A 38 -6.30 -11.16 -26.21
CA ILE A 38 -6.80 -11.87 -25.01
C ILE A 38 -7.17 -10.84 -23.91
N LEU A 39 -6.35 -9.81 -23.73
CA LEU A 39 -6.60 -8.81 -22.70
C LEU A 39 -7.86 -7.99 -22.95
N ASP A 40 -8.20 -7.71 -24.20
CA ASP A 40 -9.47 -7.05 -24.54
C ASP A 40 -10.69 -7.93 -24.20
N GLN A 41 -10.59 -9.25 -24.36
CA GLN A 41 -11.65 -10.18 -23.94
C GLN A 41 -11.78 -10.22 -22.42
N VAL A 42 -10.65 -10.30 -21.70
CA VAL A 42 -10.64 -10.27 -20.22
C VAL A 42 -11.22 -8.96 -19.69
N LYS A 43 -10.90 -7.83 -20.33
CA LYS A 43 -11.45 -6.51 -19.97
C LYS A 43 -12.97 -6.46 -20.15
N THR A 44 -13.46 -6.95 -21.29
CA THR A 44 -14.90 -6.97 -21.58
C THR A 44 -15.65 -7.85 -20.57
N LEU A 45 -15.13 -9.04 -20.29
CA LEU A 45 -15.68 -9.94 -19.26
C LEU A 45 -15.65 -9.28 -17.88
N GLY A 46 -14.54 -8.65 -17.51
CA GLY A 46 -14.39 -7.95 -16.24
C GLY A 46 -15.42 -6.84 -16.05
N PHE A 47 -15.69 -6.03 -17.09
CA PHE A 47 -16.72 -5.01 -17.02
C PHE A 47 -18.14 -5.59 -16.91
N GLN A 48 -18.46 -6.63 -17.69
CA GLN A 48 -19.75 -7.30 -17.60
C GLN A 48 -20.00 -7.86 -16.20
N GLN A 49 -19.00 -8.51 -15.61
CA GLN A 49 -19.11 -9.05 -14.25
C GLN A 49 -19.17 -7.95 -13.20
N ALA A 50 -18.41 -6.86 -13.33
CA ALA A 50 -18.50 -5.73 -12.42
C ALA A 50 -19.88 -5.05 -12.45
N THR A 51 -20.52 -4.98 -13.63
CA THR A 51 -21.89 -4.47 -13.75
C THR A 51 -22.90 -5.47 -13.16
N ALA A 52 -22.72 -6.77 -13.38
CA ALA A 52 -23.62 -7.81 -12.86
C ALA A 52 -23.58 -7.93 -11.34
N THR A 53 -22.39 -7.82 -10.73
CA THR A 53 -22.24 -7.85 -9.27
C THR A 53 -22.74 -6.58 -8.60
N SER A 54 -22.83 -5.47 -9.35
CA SER A 54 -23.40 -4.19 -8.90
C SER A 54 -22.96 -3.79 -7.48
N ILE A 55 -21.65 -3.90 -7.21
CA ILE A 55 -21.08 -3.54 -5.90
C ILE A 55 -21.26 -2.04 -5.69
N SER A 56 -22.04 -1.67 -4.67
CA SER A 56 -22.26 -0.29 -4.22
C SER A 56 -21.58 -0.05 -2.87
N LEU A 57 -21.33 1.20 -2.52
CA LEU A 57 -20.74 1.59 -1.24
C LEU A 57 -21.73 2.44 -0.45
N GLY A 58 -22.18 1.95 0.70
CA GLY A 58 -23.00 2.65 1.67
C GLY A 58 -22.19 3.24 2.82
N ILE A 59 -22.82 4.08 3.64
CA ILE A 59 -22.19 4.63 4.86
C ILE A 59 -22.06 3.56 5.95
N ASP A 60 -22.96 2.58 5.97
CA ASP A 60 -22.96 1.49 6.94
C ASP A 60 -21.76 0.55 6.74
N ASP A 61 -21.27 0.44 5.50
CA ASP A 61 -20.10 -0.38 5.14
C ASP A 61 -18.80 0.13 5.78
N LEU A 62 -18.78 1.40 6.21
CA LEU A 62 -17.63 2.09 6.82
C LEU A 62 -17.63 2.04 8.35
N LEU A 63 -18.74 1.64 8.99
CA LEU A 63 -18.96 1.79 10.44
C LEU A 63 -18.71 0.52 11.25
N THR A 64 -18.00 -0.46 10.69
CA THR A 64 -17.93 -1.83 11.23
C THR A 64 -16.91 -2.06 12.36
N ILE A 65 -16.33 -1.02 12.97
CA ILE A 65 -15.26 -1.18 13.97
C ILE A 65 -15.78 -1.04 15.41
N PRO A 66 -16.01 -2.14 16.14
CA PRO A 66 -16.53 -2.08 17.51
C PRO A 66 -15.55 -1.41 18.50
N SER A 67 -14.25 -1.45 18.23
CA SER A 67 -13.21 -0.87 19.10
C SER A 67 -13.11 0.66 19.04
N LYS A 68 -13.76 1.32 18.07
CA LYS A 68 -13.67 2.78 17.90
C LYS A 68 -14.13 3.56 19.14
N GLY A 69 -15.19 3.09 19.81
CA GLY A 69 -15.81 3.82 20.92
C GLY A 69 -14.86 4.04 22.10
N TRP A 70 -14.18 2.99 22.55
CA TRP A 70 -13.26 3.09 23.69
C TRP A 70 -11.95 3.80 23.32
N LEU A 71 -11.47 3.65 22.08
CA LEU A 71 -10.27 4.34 21.59
C LEU A 71 -10.43 5.86 21.57
N VAL A 72 -11.59 6.34 21.13
CA VAL A 72 -11.91 7.77 21.14
C VAL A 72 -12.01 8.29 22.58
N GLN A 73 -12.65 7.52 23.48
CA GLN A 73 -12.74 7.90 24.89
C GLN A 73 -11.37 7.97 25.56
N ASP A 74 -10.48 7.03 25.27
CA ASP A 74 -9.10 7.04 25.79
C ASP A 74 -8.32 8.26 25.29
N ALA A 75 -8.38 8.56 23.98
CA ALA A 75 -7.75 9.74 23.41
C ALA A 75 -8.30 11.06 24.00
N GLU A 76 -9.61 11.14 24.23
CA GLU A 76 -10.25 12.29 24.89
C GLU A 76 -9.77 12.46 26.34
N GLN A 77 -9.66 11.38 27.11
CA GLN A 77 -9.13 11.42 28.48
C GLN A 77 -7.69 11.93 28.52
N GLN A 78 -6.83 11.44 27.61
CA GLN A 78 -5.45 11.91 27.53
C GLN A 78 -5.36 13.38 27.12
N SER A 79 -6.22 13.82 26.20
CA SER A 79 -6.31 15.23 25.82
C SER A 79 -6.68 16.13 27.01
N LEU A 80 -7.60 15.66 27.86
CA LEU A 80 -8.08 16.39 29.03
C LEU A 80 -7.00 16.50 30.13
N ILE A 81 -6.20 15.45 30.32
CA ILE A 81 -5.02 15.47 31.21
C ILE A 81 -3.99 16.47 30.69
N LEU A 82 -3.72 16.44 29.39
CA LEU A 82 -2.79 17.36 28.73
C LEU A 82 -3.23 18.82 28.88
N GLU A 83 -4.53 19.08 28.76
CA GLU A 83 -5.11 20.41 28.96
C GLU A 83 -4.92 20.90 30.39
N LYS A 84 -5.11 20.04 31.40
CA LYS A 84 -4.83 20.36 32.80
C LYS A 84 -3.37 20.74 33.01
N HIS A 85 -2.43 19.96 32.50
CA HIS A 85 -0.98 20.27 32.63
C HIS A 85 -0.60 21.59 31.97
N HIS A 86 -1.24 21.95 30.86
CA HIS A 86 -1.05 23.27 30.24
C HIS A 86 -1.61 24.39 31.11
N ARG A 87 -2.81 24.24 31.70
CA ARG A 87 -3.40 25.23 32.62
C ARG A 87 -2.53 25.47 33.86
N PHE A 88 -1.86 24.43 34.36
CA PHE A 88 -0.91 24.55 35.47
C PHE A 88 0.44 25.16 35.08
N GLY A 89 0.65 25.48 33.80
CA GLY A 89 1.91 26.08 33.31
C GLY A 89 3.05 25.08 33.11
N ASN A 90 2.81 23.78 33.27
CA ASN A 90 3.85 22.75 33.19
C ASN A 90 4.25 22.39 31.75
N VAL A 91 3.43 22.76 30.75
CA VAL A 91 3.64 22.38 29.34
C VAL A 91 3.47 23.59 28.43
N HIS A 92 4.49 23.84 27.60
CA HIS A 92 4.48 24.92 26.61
C HIS A 92 3.51 24.63 25.45
N ALA A 93 2.99 25.67 24.80
CA ALA A 93 1.96 25.52 23.76
C ALA A 93 2.40 24.63 22.58
N VAL A 94 3.68 24.71 22.19
CA VAL A 94 4.26 23.87 21.13
C VAL A 94 4.32 22.40 21.54
N GLU A 95 4.71 22.12 22.78
CA GLU A 95 4.83 20.77 23.30
C GLU A 95 3.44 20.12 23.46
N LYS A 96 2.44 20.88 23.93
CA LYS A 96 1.03 20.47 23.95
C LYS A 96 0.56 20.06 22.56
N LEU A 97 0.86 20.87 21.54
CA LEU A 97 0.45 20.57 20.16
C LEU A 97 1.10 19.27 19.67
N ARG A 98 2.39 19.08 19.91
CA ARG A 98 3.12 17.86 19.52
C ARG A 98 2.54 16.61 20.17
N GLN A 99 2.32 16.65 21.48
CA GLN A 99 1.74 15.55 22.25
C GLN A 99 0.30 15.25 21.82
N SER A 100 -0.52 16.28 21.57
CA SER A 100 -1.87 16.07 21.05
C SER A 100 -1.86 15.40 19.68
N ILE A 101 -0.95 15.78 18.77
CA ILE A 101 -0.82 15.15 17.46
C ILE A 101 -0.40 13.68 17.62
N GLU A 102 0.54 13.40 18.51
CA GLU A 102 1.05 12.04 18.73
C GLU A 102 -0.03 11.09 19.28
N ILE A 103 -0.84 11.54 20.25
CA ILE A 103 -1.96 10.76 20.80
C ILE A 103 -2.97 10.40 19.70
N TRP A 104 -3.40 11.41 18.91
CA TRP A 104 -4.35 11.18 17.82
C TRP A 104 -3.75 10.33 16.70
N TYR A 105 -2.46 10.49 16.40
CA TYR A 105 -1.76 9.65 15.42
C TYR A 105 -1.66 8.19 15.88
N ALA A 106 -1.29 7.95 17.14
CA ALA A 106 -1.21 6.60 17.70
C ALA A 106 -2.59 5.91 17.72
N THR A 107 -3.64 6.64 18.08
CA THR A 107 -5.03 6.14 18.06
C THR A 107 -5.47 5.79 16.64
N SER A 108 -5.14 6.65 15.67
CA SER A 108 -5.40 6.43 14.24
C SER A 108 -4.70 5.19 13.72
N GLU A 109 -3.42 5.04 14.04
CA GLU A 109 -2.58 3.91 13.62
C GLU A 109 -3.02 2.58 14.27
N TYR A 110 -3.47 2.61 15.52
CA TYR A 110 -4.03 1.42 16.17
C TYR A 110 -5.34 0.99 15.50
N LEU A 111 -6.24 1.94 15.23
CA LEU A 111 -7.49 1.68 14.52
C LEU A 111 -7.24 1.15 13.09
N ARG A 112 -6.17 1.62 12.45
CA ARG A 112 -5.67 1.12 11.17
C ARG A 112 -5.34 -0.37 11.22
N GLN A 113 -4.64 -0.80 12.26
CA GLN A 113 -4.19 -2.19 12.43
C GLN A 113 -5.37 -3.12 12.72
N GLU A 114 -6.32 -2.68 13.54
CA GLU A 114 -7.53 -3.43 13.90
C GLU A 114 -8.52 -3.60 12.73
N MET A 115 -8.55 -2.68 11.76
CA MET A 115 -9.45 -2.77 10.61
C MET A 115 -9.23 -4.02 9.75
N ASN A 116 -7.97 -4.37 9.46
CA ASN A 116 -7.61 -5.46 8.56
C ASN A 116 -8.12 -6.85 9.01
N PRO A 117 -7.95 -7.28 10.27
CA PRO A 117 -8.50 -8.54 10.75
C PRO A 117 -10.03 -8.49 10.85
N ASN A 118 -10.61 -7.35 11.23
CA ASN A 118 -12.07 -7.21 11.38
C ASN A 118 -12.82 -7.46 10.06
N PHE A 119 -12.37 -6.90 8.93
CA PHE A 119 -13.03 -7.19 7.65
C PHE A 119 -12.98 -8.67 7.24
N ARG A 120 -11.91 -9.40 7.60
CA ARG A 120 -11.81 -10.84 7.30
C ARG A 120 -12.76 -11.69 8.14
N MET A 121 -13.10 -11.22 9.34
CA MET A 121 -13.91 -11.95 10.31
C MET A 121 -15.40 -11.59 10.26
N THR A 122 -15.74 -10.33 9.97
CA THR A 122 -17.12 -9.85 10.06
C THR A 122 -17.88 -10.01 8.74
N ASP A 123 -17.31 -9.57 7.61
CA ASP A 123 -17.94 -9.72 6.29
C ASP A 123 -16.90 -9.67 5.15
N PRO A 124 -16.47 -10.83 4.64
CA PRO A 124 -15.55 -10.93 3.51
C PRO A 124 -16.11 -10.35 2.19
N LEU A 125 -17.43 -10.17 2.08
CA LEU A 125 -18.10 -9.62 0.90
C LEU A 125 -18.33 -8.10 1.00
N ASN A 126 -17.88 -7.46 2.08
CA ASN A 126 -17.98 -6.02 2.23
C ASN A 126 -17.31 -5.31 1.02
N PRO A 127 -18.01 -4.41 0.32
CA PRO A 127 -17.49 -3.63 -0.81
C PRO A 127 -16.14 -2.96 -0.54
N VAL A 128 -15.96 -2.41 0.67
CA VAL A 128 -14.72 -1.76 1.13
C VAL A 128 -13.56 -2.76 1.18
N HIS A 129 -13.83 -3.97 1.67
CA HIS A 129 -12.85 -5.06 1.72
C HIS A 129 -12.48 -5.50 0.31
N ILE A 130 -13.48 -5.78 -0.54
CA ILE A 130 -13.25 -6.21 -1.93
C ILE A 130 -12.40 -5.18 -2.68
N MET A 131 -12.73 -3.89 -2.61
CA MET A 131 -11.98 -2.83 -3.31
C MET A 131 -10.52 -2.74 -2.83
N SER A 132 -10.29 -2.79 -1.52
CA SER A 132 -8.96 -2.64 -0.92
C SER A 132 -8.04 -3.82 -1.18
N PHE A 133 -8.55 -5.04 -1.05
CA PHE A 133 -7.74 -6.27 -1.13
C PHE A 133 -7.65 -6.84 -2.55
N SER A 134 -8.62 -6.55 -3.44
CA SER A 134 -8.51 -6.93 -4.86
C SER A 134 -7.47 -6.10 -5.62
N GLY A 135 -7.09 -4.93 -5.09
CA GLY A 135 -6.21 -3.98 -5.77
C GLY A 135 -6.90 -3.26 -6.94
N ALA A 136 -8.24 -3.31 -7.03
CA ALA A 136 -9.02 -2.61 -8.05
C ALA A 136 -9.01 -1.09 -7.84
N ARG A 137 -9.18 -0.63 -6.60
CA ARG A 137 -9.13 0.78 -6.20
C ARG A 137 -9.06 0.86 -4.67
N GLY A 138 -8.16 1.68 -4.13
CA GLY A 138 -7.97 1.75 -2.69
C GLY A 138 -6.72 0.96 -2.27
N ASN A 139 -5.64 1.68 -1.97
CA ASN A 139 -4.70 1.14 -1.00
C ASN A 139 -5.46 1.05 0.34
N ALA A 140 -5.14 0.10 1.23
CA ALA A 140 -5.69 0.08 2.58
C ALA A 140 -5.64 1.48 3.22
N SER A 141 -4.55 2.22 2.96
CA SER A 141 -4.37 3.62 3.36
C SER A 141 -5.46 4.59 2.90
N GLN A 142 -6.09 4.41 1.74
CA GLN A 142 -7.18 5.28 1.26
C GLN A 142 -8.50 5.01 1.98
N VAL A 143 -8.77 3.73 2.29
CA VAL A 143 -9.92 3.39 3.13
C VAL A 143 -9.70 3.87 4.56
N HIS A 144 -8.48 3.76 5.07
CA HIS A 144 -8.11 4.36 6.35
C HIS A 144 -8.32 5.87 6.32
N GLN A 145 -7.90 6.59 5.27
CA GLN A 145 -8.16 8.04 5.15
C GLN A 145 -9.64 8.41 5.26
N LEU A 146 -10.56 7.62 4.73
CA LEU A 146 -12.01 7.88 4.87
C LEU A 146 -12.47 7.75 6.33
N VAL A 147 -11.92 6.78 7.07
CA VAL A 147 -12.22 6.57 8.49
C VAL A 147 -11.49 7.60 9.38
N GLU A 148 -10.26 7.97 9.03
CA GLU A 148 -9.43 8.97 9.70
C GLU A 148 -9.93 10.40 9.50
N TYR A 149 -10.52 10.71 8.34
CA TYR A 149 -11.11 12.03 8.04
C TYR A 149 -12.20 12.40 9.06
N ILE A 150 -12.89 11.40 9.61
CA ILE A 150 -13.89 11.58 10.67
C ILE A 150 -13.24 11.91 12.03
N ILE A 151 -11.96 11.57 12.24
CA ILE A 151 -11.26 11.64 13.53
C ILE A 151 -10.23 12.81 13.57
N SER A 152 -9.64 13.23 12.45
CA SER A 152 -8.56 14.24 12.47
C SER A 152 -8.51 15.15 11.26
N CYS A 153 -8.71 16.46 11.48
CA CYS A 153 -8.40 17.52 10.52
C CYS A 153 -6.87 17.74 10.34
N TYR A 154 -6.03 17.23 11.25
CA TYR A 154 -4.59 17.53 11.29
C TYR A 154 -3.74 16.52 10.50
N GLY A 155 -4.11 15.24 10.51
CA GLY A 155 -3.41 14.20 9.72
C GLY A 155 -3.46 14.47 8.22
N ALA A 156 -4.62 14.92 7.72
CA ALA A 156 -4.82 15.30 6.32
C ALA A 156 -3.88 16.45 5.88
N ARG A 157 -3.59 17.41 6.77
CA ARG A 157 -2.76 18.58 6.43
C ARG A 157 -1.27 18.21 6.34
N LYS A 158 -0.77 17.34 7.23
CA LYS A 158 0.63 16.87 7.18
C LYS A 158 0.90 16.01 5.94
N GLY A 159 -0.03 15.12 5.59
CA GLY A 159 0.09 14.26 4.41
C GLY A 159 0.20 15.05 3.09
N VAL A 160 -0.58 16.13 2.94
CA VAL A 160 -0.52 17.00 1.76
C VAL A 160 0.81 17.76 1.68
N VAL A 161 1.28 18.30 2.81
CA VAL A 161 2.57 19.03 2.87
C VAL A 161 3.75 18.10 2.60
N ASP A 162 3.80 16.93 3.25
CA ASP A 162 4.88 15.96 3.05
C ASP A 162 4.89 15.42 1.61
N THR A 163 3.72 15.24 1.00
CA THR A 163 3.63 14.84 -0.41
C THR A 163 4.18 15.91 -1.34
N ALA A 164 3.84 17.19 -1.11
CA ALA A 164 4.34 18.31 -1.90
C ALA A 164 5.87 18.44 -1.81
N VAL A 165 6.45 18.31 -0.61
CA VAL A 165 7.91 18.33 -0.41
C VAL A 165 8.58 17.16 -1.11
N ARG A 166 8.05 15.93 -0.95
CA ARG A 166 8.60 14.74 -1.62
C ARG A 166 8.54 14.85 -3.15
N THR A 167 7.50 15.45 -3.71
CA THR A 167 7.41 15.67 -5.16
C THR A 167 8.46 16.66 -5.66
N SER A 168 8.76 17.71 -4.88
CA SER A 168 9.86 18.65 -5.15
C SER A 168 11.21 17.93 -5.19
N ASP A 169 11.52 17.13 -4.17
CA ASP A 169 12.81 16.45 -4.04
C ASP A 169 13.00 15.37 -5.12
N ALA A 170 11.94 14.61 -5.43
CA ALA A 170 11.95 13.64 -6.51
C ALA A 170 12.18 14.31 -7.87
N GLY A 171 11.55 15.47 -8.11
CA GLY A 171 11.74 16.23 -9.35
C GLY A 171 13.18 16.75 -9.48
N TYR A 172 13.74 17.31 -8.40
CA TYR A 172 15.12 17.77 -8.35
C TYR A 172 16.12 16.64 -8.61
N LEU A 173 15.94 15.48 -7.95
CA LEU A 173 16.78 14.30 -8.15
C LEU A 173 16.70 13.81 -9.60
N THR A 174 15.48 13.73 -10.15
CA THR A 174 15.26 13.29 -11.54
C THR A 174 15.98 14.21 -12.52
N ARG A 175 15.89 15.54 -12.32
CA ARG A 175 16.63 16.50 -13.16
C ARG A 175 18.14 16.28 -13.09
N ARG A 176 18.71 16.14 -11.90
CA ARG A 176 20.16 15.90 -11.73
C ARG A 176 20.61 14.59 -12.36
N LEU A 177 19.82 13.53 -12.23
CA LEU A 177 20.13 12.24 -12.87
C LEU A 177 20.11 12.37 -14.39
N VAL A 178 19.10 13.05 -14.95
CA VAL A 178 19.03 13.31 -16.39
C VAL A 178 20.21 14.14 -16.86
N GLU A 179 20.59 15.20 -16.15
CA GLU A 179 21.74 16.05 -16.50
C GLU A 179 23.07 15.26 -16.54
N VAL A 180 23.24 14.23 -15.70
CA VAL A 180 24.43 13.36 -15.71
C VAL A 180 24.38 12.32 -16.83
N VAL A 181 23.21 11.74 -17.07
CA VAL A 181 23.03 10.58 -17.98
C VAL A 181 22.70 10.98 -19.42
N GLN A 182 22.33 12.24 -19.68
CA GLN A 182 21.87 12.72 -21.00
C GLN A 182 22.83 12.47 -22.18
N HIS A 183 24.12 12.26 -21.90
CA HIS A 183 25.12 11.97 -22.93
C HIS A 183 25.35 10.47 -23.18
N ILE A 184 24.72 9.58 -22.39
CA ILE A 184 24.85 8.13 -22.53
C ILE A 184 23.89 7.65 -23.63
N VAL A 185 24.46 7.13 -24.72
CA VAL A 185 23.72 6.57 -25.85
C VAL A 185 24.34 5.22 -26.22
N VAL A 186 23.51 4.19 -26.39
CA VAL A 186 23.96 2.87 -26.87
C VAL A 186 24.32 2.98 -28.35
N ARG A 187 25.62 2.98 -28.66
CA ARG A 187 26.14 3.16 -30.04
C ARG A 187 26.58 1.86 -30.71
N ARG A 188 26.81 0.80 -29.94
CA ARG A 188 27.31 -0.50 -30.41
C ARG A 188 26.64 -1.62 -29.64
N THR A 189 26.45 -2.77 -30.29
CA THR A 189 25.82 -3.97 -29.70
C THR A 189 26.76 -4.75 -28.78
N ASP A 190 28.06 -4.79 -29.11
CA ASP A 190 29.10 -5.40 -28.28
C ASP A 190 30.37 -4.55 -28.31
N CYS A 191 31.01 -4.38 -27.15
CA CYS A 191 32.27 -3.68 -26.98
C CYS A 191 33.47 -4.61 -26.80
N GLY A 192 33.25 -5.94 -26.73
CA GLY A 192 34.29 -6.97 -26.64
C GLY A 192 35.03 -7.01 -25.30
N THR A 193 34.46 -6.43 -24.23
CA THR A 193 35.12 -6.40 -22.91
C THR A 193 34.89 -7.71 -22.15
N THR A 194 35.94 -8.21 -21.49
CA THR A 194 35.87 -9.38 -20.59
C THR A 194 35.62 -8.98 -19.13
N ARG A 195 35.46 -7.68 -18.84
CA ARG A 195 35.22 -7.16 -17.50
C ARG A 195 33.71 -7.08 -17.23
N GLY A 196 33.29 -7.62 -16.09
CA GLY A 196 31.91 -7.54 -15.59
C GLY A 196 31.88 -7.28 -14.09
N ILE A 197 30.68 -7.00 -13.56
CA ILE A 197 30.45 -6.91 -12.12
C ILE A 197 29.93 -8.28 -11.66
N SER A 198 30.53 -8.83 -10.61
CA SER A 198 30.03 -10.07 -10.00
C SER A 198 28.72 -9.78 -9.28
N GLU A 199 27.63 -10.38 -9.74
CA GLU A 199 26.32 -10.27 -9.10
C GLU A 199 26.19 -11.38 -8.04
N TYR A 200 26.22 -11.00 -6.76
CA TYR A 200 25.95 -11.91 -5.67
C TYR A 200 24.47 -11.83 -5.33
N ILE A 201 23.76 -12.97 -5.35
CA ILE A 201 22.40 -13.05 -4.82
C ILE A 201 22.50 -12.75 -3.33
N LEU A 202 21.98 -11.60 -2.92
CA LEU A 202 21.78 -11.28 -1.51
C LEU A 202 20.70 -12.20 -0.97
N ASP A 203 21.12 -13.36 -0.48
CA ASP A 203 20.26 -14.27 0.27
C ASP A 203 19.96 -13.62 1.63
N LEU A 204 18.79 -12.98 1.76
CA LEU A 204 18.33 -12.35 3.01
C LEU A 204 18.33 -13.32 4.21
N SER A 205 18.38 -14.63 3.93
CA SER A 205 18.52 -15.71 4.90
C SER A 205 19.83 -15.64 5.72
N ILE A 206 20.90 -15.05 5.18
CA ILE A 206 22.23 -15.02 5.84
C ILE A 206 22.39 -13.82 6.78
N MET A 207 21.75 -12.67 6.49
CA MET A 207 21.81 -11.49 7.37
C MET A 207 21.14 -11.73 8.73
N LEU A 208 20.04 -12.48 8.77
CA LEU A 208 19.35 -12.81 10.02
C LEU A 208 20.10 -13.83 10.90
N TRP A 209 21.03 -14.60 10.32
CA TRP A 209 21.81 -15.59 11.07
C TRP A 209 23.06 -15.01 11.74
N SER A 210 23.62 -13.91 11.23
CA SER A 210 24.83 -13.30 11.82
C SER A 210 24.53 -12.43 13.05
N GLU A 211 23.32 -11.86 13.17
CA GLU A 211 22.92 -11.12 14.37
C GLU A 211 22.48 -12.04 15.53
N PHE A 212 22.07 -13.28 15.24
CA PHE A 212 21.60 -14.20 16.29
C PHE A 212 22.74 -14.95 17.03
N HIS A 213 23.97 -14.93 16.52
CA HIS A 213 25.12 -15.58 17.16
C HIS A 213 25.97 -14.68 18.08
N SER A 214 25.65 -13.38 18.20
CA SER A 214 26.32 -12.47 19.15
C SER A 214 25.62 -12.37 20.51
N TRP A 215 24.45 -13.00 20.67
CA TRP A 215 23.66 -13.03 21.92
C TRP A 215 23.51 -14.47 22.45
N ARG A 216 24.63 -15.09 22.84
CA ARG A 216 24.61 -16.17 23.84
C ARG A 216 25.27 -15.66 25.11
N PRO A 217 24.56 -15.62 26.25
CA PRO A 217 25.18 -15.32 27.53
C PRO A 217 26.01 -16.53 27.98
N GLY A 218 27.29 -16.29 28.23
CA GLY A 218 28.16 -17.12 29.05
C GLY A 218 28.64 -16.29 30.22
#